data_AF-A0A2P2K2Y0-F1
#
_entry.id   AF-A0A2P2K2Y0-F1
#
_cell.length_a   1.000
_cell.length_b   1.000
_cell.length_c   1.000
_cell.angle_alpha   90.00
_cell.angle_beta   90.00
_cell.angle_gamma   90.00
#
_symmetry.space_group_name_H-M   'P 1'
#
loop_
_entity.id
_entity.type
_entity.pdbx_description
1 polymer ?
#
loop_
_entity_poly.entity_id
_entity_poly.type
_entity_poly.pdbx_seq_one_letter_code
_entity_poly.pdbx_strand_id
1 'polypeptide(L)' 'MVTKISEAAMIAKLGINVYIVKAATKHAFRALNGEVQGTIPEDWLGTVIQLGSGGTC' A
#
# COMPACT_ATOMS: atom_id res chain seq x y z
N MET A 1 -10.79 -11.14 -5.30
CA MET A 1 -9.86 -10.50 -4.34
C MET A 1 -8.45 -11.04 -4.48
N VAL A 2 -8.26 -12.36 -4.61
CA VAL A 2 -6.95 -13.02 -4.81
C VAL A 2 -6.12 -12.39 -5.95
N THR A 3 -6.74 -12.11 -7.11
CA THR A 3 -6.05 -11.53 -8.28
C THR A 3 -5.43 -10.17 -7.99
N LYS A 4 -6.20 -9.25 -7.40
CA LYS A 4 -5.74 -7.90 -7.03
C LYS A 4 -4.55 -7.92 -6.07
N ILE A 5 -4.51 -8.89 -5.15
CA ILE A 5 -3.41 -9.06 -4.20
C ILE A 5 -2.17 -9.62 -4.91
N SER A 6 -2.34 -10.62 -5.77
CA SER A 6 -1.22 -11.18 -6.54
C SER A 6 -0.58 -10.15 -7.47
N GLU A 7 -1.38 -9.34 -8.16
CA GLU A 7 -0.91 -8.24 -9.01
C GLU A 7 -0.19 -7.17 -8.19
N ALA A 8 -0.79 -6.74 -7.08
CA ALA A 8 -0.17 -5.78 -6.18
C ALA A 8 1.15 -6.29 -5.57
N ALA A 9 1.25 -7.59 -5.27
CA ALA A 9 2.48 -8.20 -4.79
C ALA A 9 3.57 -8.24 -5.88
N MET A 10 3.21 -8.45 -7.15
CA MET A 10 4.16 -8.35 -8.27
C MET A 10 4.67 -6.93 -8.44
N ILE A 11 3.79 -5.93 -8.30
CA ILE A 11 4.17 -4.51 -8.36
C ILE A 11 5.07 -4.15 -7.17
N ALA A 12 4.74 -4.64 -5.97
CA ALA A 12 5.54 -4.43 -4.77
C ALA A 12 6.97 -4.96 -4.90
N LYS A 13 7.16 -6.09 -5.60
CA LYS A 13 8.50 -6.64 -5.90
C LYS A 13 9.39 -5.68 -6.70
N LEU A 14 8.81 -4.73 -7.44
CA LEU A 14 9.56 -3.70 -8.18
C LEU A 14 9.97 -2.51 -7.30
N GLY A 15 9.72 -2.57 -5.99
CA GLY A 15 10.00 -1.48 -5.04
C GLY A 15 8.90 -0.43 -4.98
N ILE A 16 7.69 -0.74 -5.45
CA ILE A 16 6.56 0.19 -5.48
C ILE A 16 5.59 -0.17 -4.36
N ASN A 17 5.31 0.78 -3.47
CA ASN A 17 4.31 0.56 -2.41
C ASN A 17 2.89 0.60 -3.00
N VAL A 18 2.12 -0.46 -2.79
CA VAL A 18 0.75 -0.57 -3.30
C VAL A 18 -0.26 -0.42 -2.17
N TYR A 19 -1.22 0.47 -2.36
CA TYR A 19 -2.27 0.78 -1.38
C TYR A 19 -3.63 0.35 -1.93
N ILE A 20 -4.29 -0.60 -1.27
CA ILE A 20 -5.63 -1.05 -1.60
C ILE A 20 -6.59 -0.46 -0.58
N VAL A 21 -7.47 0.42 -1.04
CA VAL A 21 -8.40 1.17 -0.19
C VAL A 21 -9.74 1.34 -0.90
N LYS A 22 -10.81 1.53 -0.12
CA LYS A 22 -12.13 1.80 -0.69
C LYS A 22 -12.11 3.15 -1.43
N ALA A 23 -12.57 3.15 -2.68
CA ALA A 23 -12.64 4.36 -3.50
C ALA A 23 -13.53 5.45 -2.88
N ALA A 24 -13.28 6.71 -3.24
CA ALA A 24 -14.01 7.90 -2.77
C ALA A 24 -14.03 8.09 -1.24
N THR A 25 -13.03 7.55 -0.53
CA THR A 25 -12.85 7.78 0.90
C THR A 25 -11.68 8.74 1.17
N LYS A 26 -11.66 9.33 2.37
CA LYS A 26 -10.54 10.15 2.85
C LYS A 26 -9.20 9.42 2.71
N HIS A 27 -9.18 8.12 2.99
CA HIS A 27 -7.98 7.29 2.89
C HIS A 27 -7.48 7.12 1.46
N ALA A 28 -8.40 6.99 0.48
CA ALA A 28 -8.03 6.96 -0.94
C ALA A 28 -7.40 8.28 -1.40
N PHE A 29 -7.97 9.40 -0.98
CA PHE A 29 -7.40 10.71 -1.31
C PHE A 29 -6.00 10.89 -0.70
N ARG A 30 -5.79 10.48 0.55
CA ARG A 30 -4.48 10.53 1.21
C ARG A 30 -3.44 9.65 0.52
N ALA A 31 -3.86 8.48 0.02
CA ALA A 31 -3.00 7.61 -0.78
C ALA A 31 -2.56 8.27 -2.09
N LEU A 32 -3.50 8.90 -2.80
CA LEU A 32 -3.23 9.59 -4.06
C LEU A 32 -2.38 10.85 -3.87
N ASN A 33 -2.49 11.54 -2.73
CA ASN A 33 -1.65 12.68 -2.38
C ASN A 33 -0.24 12.28 -1.89
N GLY A 34 0.03 10.99 -1.70
CA GLY A 34 1.33 10.52 -1.24
C GLY A 34 1.59 10.72 0.26
N GLU A 35 0.59 11.11 1.05
CA GLU A 35 0.70 11.30 2.51
C GLU A 35 1.02 10.00 3.28
N VAL A 36 0.88 8.85 2.62
CA VAL A 36 1.08 7.50 3.18
C VAL A 36 2.44 6.89 2.81
N GLN A 37 3.32 7.64 2.13
CA GLN A 37 4.67 7.19 1.80
C GLN A 37 5.56 7.26 3.05
N GLY A 38 5.81 6.11 3.69
CA GLY A 38 6.78 5.95 4.78
C GLY A 38 6.19 5.87 6.19
N THR A 39 5.03 6.49 6.46
CA THR A 39 4.33 6.34 7.74
C THR A 39 2.85 6.15 7.49
N ILE A 40 2.35 4.96 7.81
CA ILE A 40 0.93 4.67 7.73
C ILE A 40 0.25 5.29 8.97
N PRO A 41 -0.73 6.18 8.81
CA PRO A 41 -1.43 6.77 9.96
C PRO A 41 -2.19 5.69 10.74
N GLU A 42 -2.33 5.87 12.05
CA GLU A 42 -3.04 4.92 12.93
C GLU A 42 -4.51 4.69 12.55
N ASP A 43 -5.17 5.71 11.97
CA ASP A 43 -6.54 5.65 11.44
C ASP A 43 -6.63 4.97 10.07
N TRP A 44 -5.54 4.39 9.54
CA TRP A 44 -5.53 3.82 8.18
C TRP A 44 -6.49 2.65 8.02
N LEU A 45 -7.43 2.77 7.07
CA LEU A 45 -8.41 1.74 6.75
C LEU A 45 -8.21 1.22 5.32
N GLY A 46 -7.28 0.28 5.16
CA GLY A 46 -6.96 -0.34 3.89
C GLY A 46 -5.88 -1.41 4.03
N THR A 47 -5.46 -1.99 2.91
CA THR A 47 -4.36 -2.95 2.83
C THR A 47 -3.15 -2.27 2.19
N VAL A 48 -1.99 -2.39 2.82
CA VAL A 48 -0.71 -1.93 2.29
C VAL A 48 0.08 -3.16 1.88
N ILE A 49 0.55 -3.18 0.64
CA ILE A 49 1.42 -4.23 0.10
C ILE A 49 2.73 -3.56 -0.28
N GLN A 50 3.76 -3.85 0.50
CA GLN A 50 5.12 -3.38 0.29
C GLN A 50 6.04 -4.59 0.32
N LEU A 51 7.08 -4.58 -0.51
CA LEU A 51 8.14 -5.58 -0.38
C LEU A 51 8.92 -5.22 0.87
N GLY A 52 8.91 -6.11 1.87
CA GLY A 52 9.80 -5.98 3.01
C GLY A 52 11.22 -5.98 2.48
N SER A 53 11.89 -4.82 2.50
CA SER A 53 13.32 -4.76 2.24
C SER A 53 13.99 -5.69 3.23
N GLY A 54 14.65 -6.73 2.73
CA GLY A 54 15.58 -7.54 3.51
C GLY A 54 16.68 -6.64 4.05
N GLY A 55 16.48 -6.10 5.25
CA GLY A 55 17.49 -5.51 6.10
C GLY A 55 17.79 -6.52 7.21
N THR A 56 18.92 -7.21 7.06
CA THR A 56 19.72 -7.91 8.09
C THR A 56 19.05 -8.20 9.43
N CYS A 57 18.72 -9.47 9.67
CA CYS A 57 19.09 -10.16 10.90
C CYS A 57 19.44 -11.62 10.59
#